data_AF-A0AAV8ZAV2-F1
#
_entry.id   AF-A0AAV8ZAV2-F1
#
_cell.length_a   1.000
_cell.length_b   1.000
_cell.length_c   1.000
_cell.angle_alpha   90.00
_cell.angle_beta   90.00
_cell.angle_gamma   90.00
#
_symmetry.space_group_name_H-M   'P 1'
#
loop_
_entity.id
_entity.type
_entity.pdbx_description
1 polymer ?
#
loop_
_entity_poly.entity_id
_entity_poly.type
_entity_poly.pdbx_seq_one_letter_code
_entity_poly.pdbx_strand_id
1 'polypeptide(L)'
;MCKLSNETGNVAPDLATLRRRDLEGGNELMYTDETGNLVLYSLEDSTSKVLLQSTDSLLTTAFDFQLSPDGLYLLVAYNYHKIRGLTQGLFTLMSLPEM
;
A
#
# COMPACT_ATOMS: atom_id res chain seq x y z
N MET A 1 0.09 -3.96 21.44
CA MET A 1 -1.25 -3.35 21.28
C MET A 1 -1.07 -1.85 21.50
N CYS A 2 -0.75 -1.08 20.45
CA CYS A 2 -0.57 0.37 20.59
C CYS A 2 -1.81 1.07 20.06
N LYS A 3 -2.58 1.66 20.97
CA LYS A 3 -3.58 2.68 20.64
C LYS A 3 -2.88 4.04 20.71
N LEU A 4 -3.08 4.87 19.72
CA LEU A 4 -2.88 6.32 19.83
C LEU A 4 -4.25 6.96 19.64
N SER A 5 -4.79 7.53 20.72
CA SER A 5 -5.99 8.38 20.67
C SER A 5 -5.60 9.79 20.21
N ASN A 6 -6.35 10.34 19.28
CA ASN A 6 -6.43 11.78 19.04
C ASN A 6 -7.87 12.20 19.30
N GLU A 7 -8.01 13.15 20.22
CA GLU A 7 -9.23 13.81 20.65
C GLU A 7 -9.59 14.91 19.64
N THR A 8 -10.30 14.59 18.57
CA THR A 8 -11.13 15.60 17.88
C THR A 8 -12.25 14.89 17.13
N GLY A 9 -13.50 15.19 17.49
CA GLY A 9 -14.71 14.63 16.92
C GLY A 9 -14.97 15.11 15.48
N ASN A 10 -14.13 14.69 14.55
CA ASN A 10 -14.43 14.72 13.12
C ASN A 10 -14.26 13.28 12.62
N VAL A 11 -15.30 12.74 11.98
CA VAL A 11 -15.37 11.32 11.62
C VAL A 11 -14.29 11.05 10.57
N ALA A 12 -13.13 10.60 11.03
CA ALA A 12 -12.04 10.17 10.17
C ALA A 12 -12.51 8.94 9.39
N PRO A 13 -12.24 8.85 8.07
CA PRO A 13 -12.40 7.59 7.37
C PRO A 13 -11.55 6.55 8.09
N ASP A 14 -12.11 5.36 8.28
CA ASP A 14 -11.58 4.29 9.12
C ASP A 14 -10.06 4.13 8.91
N LEU A 15 -9.28 4.45 9.96
CA LEU A 15 -7.82 4.54 9.94
C LEU A 15 -7.17 3.14 9.97
N ALA A 16 -7.74 2.19 9.24
CA ALA A 16 -7.12 0.91 8.98
C ALA A 16 -6.04 1.10 7.91
N THR A 17 -4.83 1.48 8.35
CA THR A 17 -3.57 1.33 7.59
C THR A 17 -3.21 2.43 6.59
N LEU A 18 -3.40 3.69 6.96
CA LEU A 18 -2.69 4.80 6.31
C LEU A 18 -1.21 4.76 6.74
N ARG A 19 -0.43 3.82 6.21
CA ARG A 19 1.03 3.92 6.25
C ARG A 19 1.41 5.02 5.27
N ARG A 20 1.62 6.22 5.79
CA ARG A 20 2.27 7.32 5.07
C ARG A 20 3.68 6.82 4.71
N ARG A 21 3.79 6.17 3.56
CA ARG A 21 5.05 5.83 2.94
C ARG A 21 5.31 6.94 1.97
N ASP A 22 6.13 7.88 2.42
CA ASP A 22 6.69 8.90 1.57
C ASP A 22 7.41 8.17 0.43
N LEU A 23 6.74 8.02 -0.71
CA LEU A 23 7.36 7.65 -1.96
C LEU A 23 8.37 8.75 -2.27
N GLU A 24 9.60 8.40 -2.66
CA GLU A 24 10.62 9.39 -3.05
C GLU A 24 10.10 10.16 -4.27
N GLY A 25 9.41 11.27 -4.00
CA GLY A 25 8.53 11.94 -4.94
C GLY A 25 7.48 12.82 -4.26
N GLY A 26 7.18 12.62 -2.96
CA GLY A 26 6.42 13.53 -2.08
C GLY A 26 4.96 13.81 -2.44
N ASN A 27 4.57 13.53 -3.69
CA ASN A 27 3.31 13.91 -4.29
C ASN A 27 2.41 12.71 -4.60
N GLU A 28 2.80 11.51 -4.18
CA GLU A 28 2.01 10.30 -4.38
C GLU A 28 1.77 9.59 -3.05
N LEU A 29 0.53 9.14 -2.84
CA LEU A 29 0.10 8.42 -1.65
C LEU A 29 -0.45 7.07 -2.06
N MET A 30 0.13 6.00 -1.53
CA MET A 30 -0.39 4.65 -1.73
C MET A 30 -1.16 4.19 -0.49
N TYR A 31 -2.40 3.76 -0.69
CA TYR A 31 -3.29 3.30 0.38
C TYR A 31 -4.19 2.15 -0.10
N THR A 32 -4.81 1.46 0.85
CA THR A 32 -5.84 0.45 0.57
C THR A 32 -7.21 1.09 0.73
N ASP A 33 -8.08 0.99 -0.27
CA ASP A 33 -9.44 1.51 -0.19
C ASP A 33 -10.36 0.61 0.66
N GLU A 34 -11.60 1.06 0.90
CA GLU A 34 -12.59 0.32 1.69
C GLU A 34 -12.98 -1.04 1.07
N THR A 35 -12.72 -1.21 -0.23
CA THR A 35 -12.99 -2.46 -0.95
C THR A 35 -11.79 -3.40 -0.99
N GLY A 36 -10.66 -3.00 -0.40
CA GLY A 36 -9.43 -3.77 -0.33
C GLY A 36 -8.51 -3.61 -1.55
N ASN A 37 -8.78 -2.67 -2.46
CA ASN A 37 -7.88 -2.42 -3.60
C ASN A 37 -6.67 -1.62 -3.14
N LEU A 38 -5.52 -1.86 -3.79
CA LEU A 38 -4.36 -0.98 -3.66
C LEU A 38 -4.52 0.19 -4.62
N VAL A 39 -4.53 1.41 -4.07
CA VAL A 39 -4.76 2.65 -4.81
C VAL A 39 -3.55 3.55 -4.65
N LEU A 40 -3.12 4.14 -5.76
CA LEU A 40 -2.16 5.23 -5.81
C LEU A 40 -2.92 6.53 -6.05
N TYR A 41 -2.66 7.53 -5.22
CA TYR A 41 -3.27 8.85 -5.32
C TYR A 41 -2.21 9.91 -5.56
N SER A 42 -2.33 10.60 -6.69
CA SER A 42 -1.52 11.75 -7.05
C SER A 42 -2.08 13.00 -6.36
N LEU A 43 -1.26 13.64 -5.56
CA LEU A 43 -1.55 14.93 -4.92
C LEU A 43 -1.46 16.10 -5.91
N GLU A 44 -0.72 15.95 -7.02
CA GLU A 44 -0.63 16.98 -8.07
C GLU A 44 -1.94 17.09 -8.85
N ASP A 45 -2.42 15.96 -9.35
CA ASP A 45 -3.59 15.92 -10.22
C ASP A 45 -4.90 15.70 -9.44
N SER A 46 -4.79 15.40 -8.14
CA SER A 46 -5.93 14.94 -7.31
C SER A 46 -6.64 13.74 -7.92
N THR A 47 -5.88 12.85 -8.56
CA THR A 47 -6.38 11.64 -9.23
C THR A 47 -6.00 10.39 -8.46
N SER A 48 -6.89 9.40 -8.47
CA SER A 48 -6.64 8.06 -7.91
C SER A 48 -6.60 7.01 -9.01
N LYS A 49 -5.62 6.11 -8.97
CA LYS A 49 -5.48 4.96 -9.87
C LYS A 49 -5.42 3.68 -9.05
N VAL A 50 -6.21 2.68 -9.43
CA VAL A 50 -6.13 1.34 -8.83
C VAL A 50 -4.91 0.63 -9.41
N LEU A 51 -3.94 0.28 -8.56
CA LEU A 51 -2.75 -0.48 -8.94
C LEU A 51 -3.02 -1.99 -8.93
N LEU A 52 -3.73 -2.47 -7.91
CA LEU A 52 -4.12 -3.87 -7.75
C LEU A 52 -5.55 -3.94 -7.23
N GLN A 53 -6.35 -4.81 -7.84
CA GLN A 53 -7.72 -5.05 -7.39
C GLN A 53 -7.75 -6.05 -6.24
N SER A 54 -8.69 -5.91 -5.31
CA SER A 54 -8.87 -6.82 -4.18
C SER A 54 -9.12 -8.28 -4.56
N THR A 55 -9.58 -8.51 -5.80
CA THR A 55 -9.72 -9.85 -6.38
C THR A 55 -8.37 -10.50 -6.74
N ASP A 56 -7.29 -9.72 -6.77
CA ASP A 56 -5.96 -10.26 -7.02
C ASP A 56 -5.48 -11.06 -5.81
N SER A 57 -5.21 -12.35 -6.03
CA SER A 57 -4.70 -13.26 -5.00
C SER A 57 -3.44 -12.75 -4.32
N LEU A 58 -2.65 -11.91 -5.01
CA LEU A 58 -1.40 -11.34 -4.50
C LEU A 58 -1.67 -10.39 -3.31
N LEU A 59 -2.77 -9.63 -3.35
CA LEU A 59 -3.17 -8.73 -2.26
C LEU A 59 -3.57 -9.47 -0.98
N THR A 60 -3.99 -10.73 -1.08
CA THR A 60 -4.48 -11.51 0.07
C THR A 60 -3.37 -11.79 1.09
N THR A 61 -2.14 -11.96 0.62
CA THR A 61 -0.98 -12.28 1.49
C THR A 61 0.11 -11.22 1.43
N ALA A 62 -0.11 -10.13 0.68
CA ALA A 62 0.77 -8.99 0.65
C ALA A 62 0.72 -8.21 1.96
N PHE A 63 1.89 -7.80 2.43
CA PHE A 63 2.05 -7.01 3.64
C PHE A 63 2.86 -5.73 3.41
N ASP A 64 3.54 -5.62 2.27
CA ASP A 64 4.34 -4.46 1.93
C ASP A 64 4.38 -4.19 0.42
N PHE A 65 4.39 -2.91 0.05
CA PHE A 65 4.34 -2.42 -1.32
C PHE A 65 5.31 -1.24 -1.48
N GLN A 66 6.14 -1.25 -2.50
CA GLN A 66 7.06 -0.15 -2.77
C GLN A 66 7.00 0.18 -4.26
N LEU A 67 6.58 1.41 -4.57
CA LEU A 67 6.62 1.93 -5.92
C LEU A 67 8.06 2.38 -6.22
N SER A 68 8.54 2.12 -7.43
CA SER A 68 9.81 2.64 -7.90
C SER A 68 9.73 4.15 -8.12
N PRO A 69 10.87 4.88 -8.04
CA PRO A 69 10.88 6.35 -8.21
C PRO A 69 10.42 6.82 -9.60
N ASP A 70 10.47 5.95 -10.61
CA ASP A 70 9.99 6.21 -11.96
C ASP A 70 8.49 5.89 -12.13
N GLY A 71 7.81 5.35 -11.11
CA GLY A 71 6.40 4.98 -11.16
C GLY A 71 6.08 3.77 -12.05
N LEU A 72 7.10 3.13 -12.64
CA LEU A 72 6.94 2.05 -13.62
C LEU A 72 6.85 0.66 -12.99
N TYR A 73 7.35 0.50 -11.76
CA TYR A 73 7.44 -0.79 -11.10
C TYR A 73 6.85 -0.75 -9.70
N LEU A 74 6.09 -1.78 -9.38
CA LEU A 74 5.60 -2.03 -8.03
C LEU A 74 6.28 -3.28 -7.48
N LEU A 75 7.09 -3.11 -6.44
CA LEU A 75 7.60 -4.20 -5.62
C LEU A 75 6.55 -4.57 -4.59
N VAL A 76 6.21 -5.86 -4.52
CA VAL A 76 5.26 -6.39 -3.54
C VAL A 76 5.90 -7.49 -2.73
N ALA A 77 5.83 -7.35 -1.40
CA ALA A 77 6.24 -8.37 -0.45
C ALA A 77 5.01 -9.10 0.07
N TYR A 78 5.00 -10.42 -0.06
CA TYR A 78 3.86 -11.27 0.25
C TYR A 78 4.26 -12.63 0.82
N ASN A 79 3.28 -13.41 1.28
CA ASN A 79 3.49 -14.73 1.90
C ASN A 79 4.51 -14.70 3.06
N TYR A 80 4.37 -13.72 3.94
CA TYR A 80 5.20 -13.62 5.13
C TYR A 80 4.89 -14.73 6.14
N HIS A 81 5.93 -15.42 6.59
CA HIS A 81 5.83 -16.36 7.69
C HIS A 81 7.11 -16.39 8.53
N LYS A 82 6.94 -16.61 9.83
CA LYS A 82 8.03 -16.75 10.78
C LYS A 82 8.01 -18.16 11.36
N ILE A 83 9.06 -18.94 11.07
CA ILE A 83 9.20 -20.32 11.57
C ILE A 83 10.49 -20.39 12.39
N ARG A 84 10.36 -20.71 13.69
CA ARG A 84 11.51 -20.91 14.61
C ARG A 84 12.54 -19.77 14.59
N GLY A 85 12.07 -18.53 14.45
CA GLY A 85 12.93 -17.34 14.42
C GLY A 85 13.49 -16.98 13.04
N LEU A 86 13.31 -17.83 12.03
CA LEU A 86 13.60 -17.50 10.64
C LEU A 86 12.41 -16.77 10.03
N THR A 87 12.70 -15.67 9.36
CA THR A 87 11.72 -14.89 8.61
C THR A 87 11.84 -15.26 7.14
N GLN A 88 10.72 -15.64 6.52
CA GLN A 88 10.63 -15.95 5.10
C GLN A 88 9.50 -15.12 4.48
N GLY A 89 9.72 -14.69 3.25
CA GLY A 89 8.76 -13.93 2.46
C GLY A 89 9.16 -13.97 1.00
N LEU A 90 8.18 -13.73 0.14
CA LEU A 90 8.37 -13.63 -1.31
C LEU A 90 8.29 -12.18 -1.74
N PHE A 91 9.04 -11.86 -2.79
CA PHE A 91 9.03 -10.55 -3.43
C PHE A 91 8.74 -10.74 -4.91
N THR A 92 7.82 -9.95 -5.44
CA THR A 92 7.53 -9.89 -6.87
C THR A 92 7.59 -8.43 -7.31
N LEU A 93 8.24 -8.21 -8.45
CA LEU A 93 8.26 -6.92 -9.13
C LEU A 93 7.24 -6.98 -10.27
N MET A 94 6.31 -6.05 -10.30
CA MET A 94 5.30 -5.93 -11.35
C MET A 94 5.53 -4.65 -12.14
N SER A 95 5.49 -4.74 -13.46
CA SER A 95 5.43 -3.57 -14.33
C SER A 95 4.02 -2.98 -14.29
N LEU A 96 3.91 -1.70 -13.97
CA LEU A 96 2.68 -0.96 -14.10
C LEU A 96 2.57 -0.43 -15.54
N PRO A 97 1.39 -0.49 -16.18
CA PRO A 97 1.22 0.11 -17.49
C PRO A 97 1.51 1.61 -17.40
N GLU A 98 2.32 2.09 -18.35
CA GLU A 98 2.75 3.49 -18.47
C GLU A 98 1.55 4.45 -18.36
N MET A 99 1.81 5.58 -17.71
CA MET A 99 0.87 6.67 -17.46
C MET A 99 0.55 7.45 -18.73
#